data_AF-A0A7C2IDU7-F1
#
_entry.id   AF-A0A7C2IDU7-F1
#
_cell.length_a   1.000
_cell.length_b   1.000
_cell.length_c   1.000
_cell.angle_alpha   90.00
_cell.angle_beta   90.00
_cell.angle_gamma   90.00
#
_symmetry.space_group_name_H-M   'P 1'
#
loop_
_entity.id
_entity.type
_entity.pdbx_description
1 polymer ?
#
loop_
_entity_poly.entity_id
_entity_poly.type
_entity_poly.pdbx_seq_one_letter_code
_entity_poly.pdbx_strand_id
1 'polypeptide(L)'
;MKRALVLAVLLAGCAGLRDVRKLELQGFSVVEEASGKHHQLWARETRDGGRRVQLCVAPTVRTDEYYWRIRLLVEEKEVWTDNNVVRSFAAGTQVECVTSSPLPEGRLSYWMSFQYRESGGERQPASPQGGQGQARREETSGVPRPETAREILSSVNVPTWNRGDEWRFRWSSPRGSGTFVWTIVGEEIVNGVGHYVMRTGTRDILYTKEELAWLMDRVEAAVESQASPAYRVFAWPLETGKEWESTYRWENSAERRTEDRVRHLKVEALESVTVPAGTFQAFHVTARDPTGRLTHEEWYSPEVKWIVKEKTYFSYGIRDRELLEYRLTPTVSPSPAPGSRR
;
A
#
# COMPACT_ATOMS: atom_id res chain seq x y z
N MET A 1 -59.70 21.03 -21.49
CA MET A 1 -58.85 21.75 -20.54
C MET A 1 -57.64 20.89 -20.20
N LYS A 2 -56.44 21.37 -20.59
CA LYS A 2 -55.12 21.29 -19.93
C LYS A 2 -54.59 19.93 -19.40
N ARG A 3 -53.63 19.39 -20.18
CA ARG A 3 -52.32 18.78 -19.84
C ARG A 3 -52.08 18.28 -18.40
N ALA A 4 -51.69 17.00 -18.29
CA ALA A 4 -50.56 16.58 -17.47
C ALA A 4 -49.84 15.44 -18.18
N LEU A 5 -48.76 15.81 -18.87
CA LEU A 5 -47.73 14.94 -19.40
C LEU A 5 -46.94 14.41 -18.19
N VAL A 6 -47.23 13.20 -17.72
CA VAL A 6 -46.40 12.56 -16.69
C VAL A 6 -45.23 11.89 -17.40
N LEU A 7 -44.10 12.56 -17.24
CA LEU A 7 -42.77 12.20 -17.65
C LEU A 7 -42.39 10.83 -17.04
N ALA A 8 -42.44 9.76 -17.84
CA ALA A 8 -41.80 8.50 -17.50
C ALA A 8 -40.29 8.63 -17.79
N VAL A 9 -39.55 9.12 -16.81
CA VAL A 9 -38.09 9.24 -16.83
C VAL A 9 -37.55 8.48 -15.61
N LEU A 10 -36.55 7.63 -15.86
CA LEU A 10 -35.65 6.92 -14.93
C LEU A 10 -36.09 5.56 -14.38
N LEU A 11 -36.15 4.56 -15.27
CA LEU A 11 -35.58 3.24 -15.01
C LEU A 11 -34.77 2.79 -16.24
N ALA A 12 -33.78 3.59 -16.62
CA ALA A 12 -32.71 3.11 -17.51
C ALA A 12 -31.73 2.30 -16.65
N GLY A 13 -32.03 1.01 -16.49
CA GLY A 13 -31.07 0.03 -16.02
C GLY A 13 -29.81 0.08 -16.90
N CYS A 14 -28.68 -0.34 -16.33
CA CYS A 14 -27.30 -0.23 -16.84
C CYS A 14 -27.01 -0.83 -18.24
N ALA A 15 -28.03 -1.18 -19.03
CA ALA A 15 -27.92 -1.66 -20.39
C ALA A 15 -27.60 -0.50 -21.35
N GLY A 16 -26.31 -0.24 -21.60
CA GLY A 16 -25.88 0.63 -22.70
C GLY A 16 -24.58 1.40 -22.51
N LEU A 17 -23.93 1.31 -21.34
CA LEU A 17 -22.64 1.95 -21.10
C LEU A 17 -21.51 1.09 -21.67
N ARG A 18 -21.06 1.41 -22.89
CA ARG A 18 -19.91 0.78 -23.57
C ARG A 18 -18.74 1.75 -23.76
N ASP A 19 -18.75 2.89 -23.09
CA ASP A 19 -17.77 3.95 -23.31
C ASP A 19 -17.53 4.74 -22.02
N VAL A 20 -16.27 4.76 -21.58
CA VAL A 20 -15.81 5.50 -20.40
C VAL A 20 -16.09 7.00 -20.50
N ARG A 21 -16.12 7.58 -21.71
CA ARG A 21 -16.46 9.01 -21.91
C ARG A 21 -17.89 9.34 -21.52
N LYS A 22 -18.80 8.36 -21.55
CA LYS A 22 -20.19 8.54 -21.12
C LYS A 22 -20.35 8.51 -19.60
N LEU A 23 -19.40 7.91 -18.86
CA LEU A 23 -19.47 7.81 -17.40
C LEU A 23 -19.30 9.19 -16.76
N GLU A 24 -18.32 9.97 -17.22
CA GLU A 24 -18.08 11.33 -16.72
C GLU A 24 -19.29 12.23 -16.96
N LEU A 25 -19.89 12.18 -18.16
CA LEU A 25 -21.12 12.90 -18.49
C LEU A 25 -22.33 12.50 -17.62
N GLN A 26 -22.29 11.30 -17.03
CA GLN A 26 -23.32 10.81 -16.11
C GLN A 26 -22.98 11.07 -14.65
N GLY A 27 -21.93 11.83 -14.35
CA GLY A 27 -21.53 12.21 -13.00
C GLY A 27 -20.78 11.11 -12.25
N PHE A 28 -20.19 10.14 -12.95
CA PHE A 28 -19.21 9.24 -12.35
C PHE A 28 -17.85 9.93 -12.24
N SER A 29 -17.15 9.65 -11.16
CA SER A 29 -15.75 10.06 -10.95
C SER A 29 -14.83 8.85 -11.00
N VAL A 30 -13.63 9.02 -11.52
CA VAL A 30 -12.60 7.98 -11.44
C VAL A 30 -12.14 7.87 -9.99
N VAL A 31 -12.28 6.69 -9.40
CA VAL A 31 -11.77 6.38 -8.04
C VAL A 31 -10.51 5.54 -8.07
N GLU A 32 -10.23 4.90 -9.21
CA GLU A 32 -8.99 4.17 -9.47
C GLU A 32 -8.55 4.39 -10.92
N GLU A 33 -7.47 5.14 -11.13
CA GLU A 33 -6.91 5.42 -12.45
C GLU A 33 -6.10 4.25 -13.02
N ALA A 34 -6.07 4.16 -14.35
CA ALA A 34 -5.36 3.11 -15.09
C ALA A 34 -3.83 3.21 -15.07
N SER A 35 -3.22 4.20 -14.38
CA SER A 35 -1.77 4.39 -14.42
C SER A 35 -1.04 3.15 -13.86
N GLY A 36 -0.50 2.32 -14.76
CA GLY A 36 0.07 1.01 -14.45
C GLY A 36 -0.95 -0.10 -14.12
N LYS A 37 -2.25 0.13 -14.29
CA LYS A 37 -3.33 -0.82 -13.99
C LYS A 37 -4.04 -1.29 -15.26
N HIS A 38 -4.54 -2.52 -15.20
CA HIS A 38 -5.23 -3.19 -16.31
C HIS A 38 -6.74 -2.87 -16.36
N HIS A 39 -7.20 -1.90 -15.57
CA HIS A 39 -8.59 -1.44 -15.49
C HIS A 39 -8.67 0.01 -14.98
N GLN A 40 -9.86 0.60 -15.08
CA GLN A 40 -10.29 1.80 -14.35
C GLN A 40 -11.51 1.48 -13.51
N LEU A 41 -11.59 2.03 -12.30
CA LEU A 41 -12.80 2.00 -11.48
C LEU A 41 -13.41 3.38 -11.43
N TRP A 42 -14.70 3.44 -11.77
CA TRP A 42 -15.51 4.63 -11.72
C TRP A 42 -16.58 4.46 -10.65
N ALA A 43 -16.87 5.51 -9.88
CA ALA A 43 -17.92 5.48 -8.88
C ALA A 43 -18.83 6.71 -8.96
N ARG A 44 -20.10 6.51 -8.61
CA ARG A 44 -21.09 7.57 -8.43
C ARG A 44 -21.94 7.26 -7.20
N GLU A 45 -21.96 8.17 -6.23
CA GLU A 45 -22.83 8.06 -5.07
C GLU A 45 -24.18 8.76 -5.34
N THR A 46 -25.29 8.12 -4.98
CA THR A 46 -26.65 8.68 -5.06
C THR A 46 -27.35 8.56 -3.72
N ARG A 47 -28.21 9.52 -3.37
CA ARG A 47 -28.95 9.52 -2.09
C ARG A 47 -30.47 9.35 -2.26
N ASP A 48 -30.94 9.16 -3.48
CA ASP A 48 -32.35 8.92 -3.75
C ASP A 48 -32.77 7.52 -3.28
N GLY A 49 -33.69 7.46 -2.32
CA GLY A 49 -34.11 6.19 -1.68
C GLY A 49 -33.03 5.55 -0.79
N GLY A 50 -32.10 6.35 -0.26
CA GLY A 50 -30.98 5.91 0.59
C GLY A 50 -29.63 6.02 -0.12
N ARG A 51 -28.54 6.05 0.67
CA ARG A 51 -27.18 6.14 0.14
C ARG A 51 -26.83 4.88 -0.65
N ARG A 52 -26.56 5.01 -1.94
CA ARG A 52 -26.14 3.91 -2.84
C ARG A 52 -24.92 4.34 -3.63
N VAL A 53 -24.13 3.36 -4.04
CA VAL A 53 -22.95 3.58 -4.88
C VAL A 53 -23.13 2.76 -6.14
N GLN A 54 -22.99 3.42 -7.29
CA GLN A 54 -22.84 2.77 -8.58
C GLN A 54 -21.35 2.70 -8.91
N LEU A 55 -20.89 1.52 -9.30
CA LEU A 55 -19.50 1.23 -9.61
C LEU A 55 -19.42 0.72 -11.04
N CYS A 56 -18.50 1.24 -11.83
CA CYS A 56 -18.26 0.78 -13.19
C CYS A 56 -16.78 0.40 -13.38
N VAL A 57 -16.54 -0.83 -13.82
CA VAL A 57 -15.21 -1.36 -14.12
C VAL A 57 -15.00 -1.29 -15.64
N ALA A 58 -13.93 -0.62 -16.06
CA ALA A 58 -13.53 -0.53 -17.45
C ALA A 58 -12.15 -1.16 -17.64
N PRO A 59 -12.02 -2.35 -18.24
CA PRO A 59 -10.72 -2.94 -18.56
C PRO A 59 -9.93 -2.03 -19.51
N THR A 60 -8.63 -1.87 -19.25
CA THR A 60 -7.70 -1.11 -20.12
C THR A 60 -6.79 -2.03 -20.95
N VAL A 61 -6.86 -3.34 -20.69
CA VAL A 61 -6.13 -4.37 -21.44
C VAL A 61 -7.05 -5.12 -22.41
N ARG A 62 -6.44 -5.67 -23.47
CA ARG A 62 -7.09 -6.66 -24.32
C ARG A 62 -7.09 -8.00 -23.61
N THR A 63 -8.28 -8.54 -23.36
CA THR A 63 -8.47 -9.82 -22.69
C THR A 63 -9.78 -10.46 -23.14
N ASP A 64 -9.77 -11.78 -23.30
CA ASP A 64 -10.95 -12.57 -23.66
C ASP A 64 -11.80 -12.89 -22.42
N GLU A 65 -11.20 -12.83 -21.23
CA GLU A 65 -11.88 -13.15 -19.97
C GLU A 65 -11.25 -12.39 -18.82
N TYR A 66 -12.08 -11.66 -18.07
CA TYR A 66 -11.66 -11.01 -16.85
C TYR A 66 -12.64 -11.26 -15.71
N TYR A 67 -12.08 -11.33 -14.52
CA TYR A 67 -12.78 -11.47 -13.26
C TYR A 67 -12.54 -10.22 -12.43
N TRP A 68 -13.58 -9.73 -11.78
CA TRP A 68 -13.42 -8.68 -10.79
C TRP A 68 -14.28 -8.96 -9.57
N ARG A 69 -13.83 -8.42 -8.43
CA ARG A 69 -14.57 -8.38 -7.17
C ARG A 69 -14.38 -7.02 -6.54
N ILE A 70 -15.48 -6.38 -6.15
CA ILE A 70 -15.49 -5.10 -5.47
C ILE A 70 -16.10 -5.29 -4.08
N ARG A 71 -15.53 -4.61 -3.09
CA ARG A 71 -16.08 -4.45 -1.74
C ARG A 71 -16.21 -2.97 -1.43
N LEU A 72 -17.30 -2.62 -0.78
CA LEU A 72 -17.54 -1.30 -0.21
C LEU A 72 -17.43 -1.39 1.30
N LEU A 73 -16.69 -0.46 1.87
CA LEU A 73 -16.50 -0.36 3.30
C LEU A 73 -17.02 1.00 3.77
N VAL A 74 -17.77 1.00 4.88
CA VAL A 74 -18.19 2.22 5.57
C VAL A 74 -17.59 2.18 6.96
N GLU A 75 -16.81 3.20 7.31
CA GLU A 75 -16.00 3.22 8.55
C GLU A 75 -15.16 1.94 8.69
N GLU A 76 -14.52 1.53 7.59
CA GLU A 76 -13.63 0.36 7.50
C GLU A 76 -14.31 -1.00 7.73
N LYS A 77 -15.63 -1.04 7.85
CA LYS A 77 -16.42 -2.28 7.88
C LYS A 77 -16.97 -2.59 6.50
N GLU A 78 -16.75 -3.80 6.01
CA GLU A 78 -17.36 -4.28 4.76
C GLU A 78 -18.89 -4.28 4.92
N VAL A 79 -19.57 -3.54 4.05
CA VAL A 79 -21.04 -3.42 4.05
C VAL A 79 -21.68 -3.96 2.79
N TRP A 80 -20.89 -4.13 1.73
CA TRP A 80 -21.37 -4.66 0.46
C TRP A 80 -20.22 -5.24 -0.36
N THR A 81 -20.50 -6.32 -1.09
CA THR A 81 -19.56 -7.00 -1.98
C THR A 81 -20.28 -7.48 -3.22
N ASP A 82 -19.62 -7.40 -4.37
CA ASP A 82 -20.07 -8.00 -5.62
C ASP A 82 -18.89 -8.51 -6.45
N ASN A 83 -19.14 -9.48 -7.32
CA ASN A 83 -18.12 -10.04 -8.19
C ASN A 83 -18.72 -10.55 -9.49
N ASN A 84 -17.95 -10.47 -10.57
CA ASN A 84 -18.38 -10.98 -11.87
C ASN A 84 -17.23 -11.62 -12.65
N VAL A 85 -17.58 -12.59 -13.49
CA VAL A 85 -16.70 -13.18 -14.51
C VAL A 85 -17.28 -12.78 -15.86
N VAL A 86 -16.52 -12.03 -16.64
CA VAL A 86 -16.95 -11.53 -17.94
C VAL A 86 -16.10 -12.18 -19.02
N ARG A 87 -16.77 -12.91 -19.91
CA ARG A 87 -16.17 -13.45 -21.12
C ARG A 87 -16.44 -12.48 -22.26
N SER A 88 -15.42 -11.76 -22.68
CA SER A 88 -15.51 -10.82 -23.79
C SER A 88 -15.19 -11.54 -25.09
N PHE A 89 -16.13 -11.50 -26.04
CA PHE A 89 -15.92 -12.03 -27.40
C PHE A 89 -15.36 -10.97 -28.37
N ALA A 90 -15.13 -9.73 -27.90
CA ALA A 90 -14.59 -8.66 -28.73
C ALA A 90 -13.61 -7.79 -27.93
N ALA A 91 -12.41 -7.60 -28.48
CA ALA A 91 -11.43 -6.67 -27.92
C ALA A 91 -11.94 -5.22 -28.02
N GLY A 92 -12.45 -4.68 -26.90
CA GLY A 92 -12.80 -3.26 -26.80
C GLY A 92 -13.87 -2.93 -25.75
N THR A 93 -13.49 -2.11 -24.77
CA THR A 93 -14.32 -1.08 -24.10
C THR A 93 -15.65 -1.50 -23.45
N GLN A 94 -15.86 -2.76 -23.10
CA GLN A 94 -17.04 -3.11 -22.31
C GLN A 94 -16.87 -2.62 -20.87
N VAL A 95 -17.66 -1.61 -20.50
CA VAL A 95 -17.78 -1.12 -19.13
C VAL A 95 -18.85 -1.93 -18.44
N GLU A 96 -18.52 -2.49 -17.28
CA GLU A 96 -19.45 -3.27 -16.47
C GLU A 96 -19.82 -2.49 -15.23
N CYS A 97 -21.11 -2.24 -15.05
CA CYS A 97 -21.61 -1.42 -13.96
C CYS A 97 -22.50 -2.21 -13.01
N VAL A 98 -22.30 -2.01 -11.71
CA VAL A 98 -23.10 -2.59 -10.63
C VAL A 98 -23.53 -1.53 -9.64
N THR A 99 -24.66 -1.75 -8.96
CA THR A 99 -25.23 -0.81 -8.01
C THR A 99 -25.38 -1.48 -6.66
N SER A 100 -24.87 -0.84 -5.60
CA SER A 100 -24.99 -1.37 -4.24
C SER A 100 -26.44 -1.40 -3.76
N SER A 101 -26.70 -2.26 -2.77
CA SER A 101 -27.82 -2.05 -1.86
C SER A 101 -27.64 -0.73 -1.10
N PRO A 102 -28.70 -0.19 -0.45
CA PRO A 102 -28.55 0.96 0.44
C PRO A 102 -27.46 0.71 1.49
N LEU A 103 -26.58 1.70 1.68
CA LEU A 103 -25.43 1.67 2.58
C LEU A 103 -25.66 2.58 3.79
N PRO A 104 -25.03 2.29 4.93
CA PRO A 104 -25.01 3.22 6.06
C PRO A 104 -24.24 4.52 5.73
N GLU A 105 -24.52 5.56 6.51
CA GLU A 105 -23.73 6.81 6.49
C GLU A 105 -22.35 6.58 7.10
N GLY A 106 -21.38 7.39 6.68
CA GLY A 106 -19.99 7.34 7.15
C GLY A 106 -18.97 7.43 6.02
N ARG A 107 -17.68 7.41 6.37
CA ARG A 107 -16.58 7.45 5.41
C ARG A 107 -16.58 6.19 4.56
N LEU A 108 -16.80 6.35 3.26
CA LEU A 108 -16.81 5.26 2.28
C LEU A 108 -15.40 5.02 1.74
N SER A 109 -15.00 3.76 1.68
CA SER A 109 -13.81 3.30 0.96
C SER A 109 -14.14 2.09 0.09
N TYR A 110 -13.27 1.85 -0.88
CA TYR A 110 -13.45 0.85 -1.93
C TYR A 110 -12.27 -0.12 -1.88
N TRP A 111 -12.56 -1.40 -2.11
CA TRP A 111 -11.54 -2.41 -2.38
C TRP A 111 -11.93 -3.12 -3.67
N MET A 112 -10.97 -3.33 -4.57
CA MET A 112 -11.21 -4.08 -5.79
C MET A 112 -10.05 -5.03 -6.09
N SER A 113 -10.39 -6.24 -6.52
CA SER A 113 -9.48 -7.16 -7.18
C SER A 113 -9.91 -7.35 -8.62
N PHE A 114 -8.96 -7.28 -9.55
CA PHE A 114 -9.17 -7.50 -10.98
C PHE A 114 -8.15 -8.54 -11.47
N GLN A 115 -8.63 -9.56 -12.16
CA GLN A 115 -7.83 -10.62 -12.76
C GLN A 115 -8.26 -10.79 -14.22
N TYR A 116 -7.35 -11.17 -15.10
CA TYR A 116 -7.70 -11.37 -16.50
C TYR A 116 -6.79 -12.42 -17.13
N ARG A 117 -7.23 -12.95 -18.27
CA ARG A 117 -6.46 -13.87 -19.09
C ARG A 117 -6.02 -13.15 -20.36
N GLU A 118 -4.73 -13.08 -20.60
CA GLU A 118 -4.20 -12.53 -21.86
C GLU A 118 -4.63 -13.38 -23.05
N SER A 119 -5.16 -12.71 -24.07
CA SER A 119 -5.58 -13.29 -25.33
C SER A 119 -4.35 -13.50 -26.22
N GLY A 120 -3.82 -14.73 -26.29
CA GLY A 120 -2.82 -15.17 -27.27
C GLY A 120 -1.44 -14.49 -27.17
N GLY A 121 -0.45 -15.19 -26.62
CA GLY A 121 0.93 -14.71 -26.61
C GLY A 121 1.57 -14.78 -28.00
N GLU A 122 1.95 -13.64 -28.57
CA GLU A 122 2.99 -13.59 -29.60
C GLU A 122 3.79 -12.27 -29.60
N ARG A 123 5.11 -12.46 -29.45
CA ARG A 123 6.29 -11.63 -29.76
C ARG A 123 6.24 -10.09 -29.61
N GLN A 124 6.99 -9.66 -28.61
CA GLN A 124 7.67 -8.38 -28.51
C GLN A 124 8.53 -8.07 -29.76
N PRO A 125 8.56 -6.80 -30.22
CA PRO A 125 9.73 -6.26 -30.88
C PRO A 125 10.41 -5.16 -30.04
N ALA A 126 11.73 -5.28 -30.07
CA ALA A 126 12.84 -4.42 -29.68
C ALA A 126 12.62 -2.91 -29.41
N SER A 127 13.41 -2.44 -28.44
CA SER A 127 13.83 -1.06 -28.20
C SER A 127 14.43 -0.36 -29.44
N PRO A 128 14.44 0.98 -29.45
CA PRO A 128 15.48 1.75 -30.10
C PRO A 128 16.39 2.45 -29.08
N GLN A 129 17.70 2.28 -29.27
CA GLN A 129 18.74 3.17 -28.78
C GLN A 129 18.71 4.50 -29.54
N GLY A 130 19.21 5.58 -28.92
CA GLY A 130 19.85 6.68 -29.63
C GLY A 130 19.52 8.07 -29.09
N GLY A 131 20.54 8.79 -28.59
CA GLY A 131 20.46 10.23 -28.38
C GLY A 131 21.44 10.79 -27.34
N GLN A 132 22.74 10.81 -27.66
CA GLN A 132 23.70 11.70 -26.99
C GLN A 132 23.44 13.15 -27.41
N GLY A 133 23.34 14.06 -26.45
CA GLY A 133 23.35 15.50 -26.66
C GLY A 133 24.02 16.18 -25.48
N GLN A 134 25.21 16.73 -25.71
CA GLN A 134 25.98 17.52 -24.74
C GLN A 134 25.60 19.00 -24.77
N ALA A 135 25.85 19.62 -23.60
CA ALA A 135 26.09 21.03 -23.31
C ALA A 135 24.88 21.99 -23.25
N ARG A 136 24.66 22.57 -22.05
CA ARG A 136 25.22 23.89 -21.71
C ARG A 136 25.12 24.17 -20.20
N ARG A 137 26.21 24.69 -19.63
CA ARG A 137 26.25 25.37 -18.32
C ARG A 137 25.38 26.63 -18.37
N GLU A 138 24.57 26.83 -17.35
CA GLU A 138 24.27 28.15 -16.80
C GLU A 138 24.33 28.06 -15.28
N GLU A 139 25.29 28.78 -14.71
CA GLU A 139 25.37 29.13 -13.30
C GLU A 139 24.26 30.14 -12.99
N THR A 140 23.46 29.92 -11.95
CA THR A 140 23.22 30.93 -10.91
C THR A 140 22.45 30.36 -9.71
N SER A 141 23.01 30.67 -8.52
CA SER A 141 22.31 30.94 -7.26
C SER A 141 21.69 29.78 -6.44
N GLY A 142 22.47 29.28 -5.47
CA GLY A 142 22.01 29.29 -4.07
C GLY A 142 21.15 28.15 -3.53
N VAL A 143 21.19 26.94 -4.08
CA VAL A 143 20.58 25.75 -3.45
C VAL A 143 21.67 24.91 -2.76
N PRO A 144 21.49 24.42 -1.52
CA PRO A 144 22.47 23.55 -0.88
C PRO A 144 22.72 22.29 -1.73
N ARG A 145 24.00 21.94 -1.89
CA ARG A 145 24.46 20.81 -2.72
C ARG A 145 23.91 19.48 -2.15
N PRO A 146 23.40 18.54 -2.98
CA PRO A 146 22.88 17.24 -2.52
C PRO A 146 23.92 16.34 -1.81
N GLU A 147 25.22 16.65 -1.91
CA GLU A 147 26.29 15.98 -1.16
C GLU A 147 26.13 16.16 0.37
N THR A 148 25.70 17.33 0.84
CA THR A 148 25.61 17.61 2.29
C THR A 148 24.48 16.84 2.97
N ALA A 149 23.37 16.59 2.26
CA ALA A 149 22.28 15.74 2.77
C ALA A 149 22.66 14.25 2.81
N ARG A 150 23.53 13.80 1.89
CA ARG A 150 23.98 12.41 1.82
C ARG A 150 25.03 12.08 2.89
N GLU A 151 25.89 13.03 3.25
CA GLU A 151 26.87 12.86 4.35
C GLU A 151 26.21 12.79 5.73
N ILE A 152 25.13 13.57 5.97
CA ILE A 152 24.37 13.56 7.24
C ILE A 152 23.58 12.25 7.42
N LEU A 153 23.23 11.56 6.34
CA LEU A 153 22.47 10.30 6.35
C LEU A 153 23.35 9.04 6.26
N SER A 154 24.66 9.16 6.51
CA SER A 154 25.59 8.02 6.40
C SER A 154 25.34 6.92 7.45
N SER A 155 24.76 7.27 8.60
CA SER A 155 24.40 6.37 9.69
C SER A 155 23.13 6.87 10.38
N VAL A 156 22.12 6.01 10.56
CA VAL A 156 20.84 6.38 11.20
C VAL A 156 20.52 5.42 12.34
N ASN A 157 20.28 5.98 13.53
CA ASN A 157 19.86 5.24 14.72
C ASN A 157 18.38 4.85 14.68
N VAL A 158 17.99 3.93 15.58
CA VAL A 158 16.59 3.54 15.74
C VAL A 158 15.70 4.79 15.98
N PRO A 159 14.62 4.99 15.21
CA PRO A 159 13.74 6.13 15.42
C PRO A 159 12.85 5.91 16.65
N THR A 160 12.43 7.00 17.28
CA THR A 160 11.33 6.95 18.24
C THR A 160 10.01 7.15 17.51
N TRP A 161 9.12 6.17 17.67
CA TRP A 161 7.72 6.29 17.29
C TRP A 161 6.88 6.88 18.42
N ASN A 162 5.98 7.77 18.04
CA ASN A 162 5.05 8.42 18.94
C ASN A 162 3.64 7.87 18.69
N ARG A 163 2.82 7.83 19.74
CA ARG A 163 1.39 7.55 19.58
C ARG A 163 0.78 8.54 18.58
N GLY A 164 0.01 8.03 17.63
CA GLY A 164 -0.58 8.80 16.54
C GLY A 164 0.30 8.96 15.29
N ASP A 165 1.57 8.50 15.32
CA ASP A 165 2.33 8.30 14.08
C ASP A 165 1.56 7.33 13.18
N GLU A 166 1.42 7.68 11.91
CA GLU A 166 0.54 7.01 10.96
C GLU A 166 1.16 6.94 9.56
N TRP A 167 1.04 5.77 8.92
CA TRP A 167 1.47 5.54 7.55
C TRP A 167 0.37 4.85 6.77
N ARG A 168 -0.01 5.42 5.65
CA ARG A 168 -0.99 4.85 4.72
C ARG A 168 -0.26 4.25 3.53
N PHE A 169 -0.58 3.00 3.23
CA PHE A 169 0.06 2.25 2.15
C PHE A 169 -0.94 1.82 1.09
N ARG A 170 -0.44 1.67 -0.13
CA ARG A 170 -1.01 0.76 -1.14
C ARG A 170 -0.17 -0.49 -1.22
N TRP A 171 -0.79 -1.61 -1.56
CA TRP A 171 -0.10 -2.84 -1.91
C TRP A 171 -0.71 -3.49 -3.13
N SER A 172 0.09 -4.27 -3.86
CA SER A 172 -0.32 -5.03 -5.04
C SER A 172 0.45 -6.33 -5.15
N SER A 173 -0.18 -7.36 -5.68
CA SER A 173 0.41 -8.67 -5.96
C SER A 173 -0.41 -9.36 -7.06
N PRO A 174 0.07 -10.47 -7.64
CA PRO A 174 -0.73 -11.28 -8.56
C PRO A 174 -2.05 -11.79 -7.95
N ARG A 175 -2.14 -11.86 -6.62
CA ARG A 175 -3.35 -12.33 -5.91
C ARG A 175 -4.30 -11.22 -5.49
N GLY A 176 -3.95 -9.95 -5.71
CA GLY A 176 -4.80 -8.82 -5.38
C GLY A 176 -4.01 -7.58 -4.99
N SER A 177 -4.73 -6.53 -4.66
CA SER A 177 -4.21 -5.22 -4.26
C SER A 177 -5.10 -4.60 -3.19
N GLY A 178 -4.67 -3.49 -2.60
CA GLY A 178 -5.49 -2.72 -1.67
C GLY A 178 -4.73 -1.60 -0.99
N THR A 179 -5.37 -0.96 -0.02
CA THR A 179 -4.77 0.04 0.85
C THR A 179 -5.01 -0.28 2.30
N PHE A 180 -4.12 0.13 3.19
CA PHE A 180 -4.32 0.04 4.63
C PHE A 180 -3.57 1.17 5.34
N VAL A 181 -3.87 1.34 6.63
CA VAL A 181 -3.25 2.35 7.49
C VAL A 181 -2.62 1.65 8.68
N TRP A 182 -1.39 2.03 8.97
CA TRP A 182 -0.64 1.62 10.16
C TRP A 182 -0.57 2.81 11.10
N THR A 183 -1.09 2.66 12.32
CA THR A 183 -1.10 3.73 13.33
C THR A 183 -0.48 3.23 14.62
N ILE A 184 0.44 3.99 15.23
CA ILE A 184 0.95 3.68 16.57
C ILE A 184 -0.12 4.05 17.59
N VAL A 185 -0.70 3.04 18.24
CA VAL A 185 -1.80 3.22 19.19
C VAL A 185 -1.34 3.22 20.65
N GLY A 186 -0.13 2.73 20.92
CA GLY A 186 0.44 2.70 22.25
C GLY A 186 1.74 1.91 22.34
N GLU A 187 2.07 1.53 23.56
CA GLU A 187 3.24 0.73 23.91
C GLU A 187 2.84 -0.37 24.89
N GLU A 188 3.55 -1.50 24.89
CA GLU A 188 3.31 -2.65 25.76
C GLU A 188 4.65 -3.21 26.25
N ILE A 189 4.67 -3.81 27.45
CA ILE A 189 5.81 -4.59 27.94
C ILE A 189 5.47 -6.07 27.79
N VAL A 190 6.28 -6.80 27.04
CA VAL A 190 6.15 -8.25 26.85
C VAL A 190 7.45 -8.90 27.30
N ASN A 191 7.37 -9.80 28.29
CA ASN A 191 8.54 -10.49 28.87
C ASN A 191 9.67 -9.54 29.29
N GLY A 192 9.31 -8.37 29.85
CA GLY A 192 10.26 -7.36 30.29
C GLY A 192 10.84 -6.46 29.19
N VAL A 193 10.46 -6.68 27.93
CA VAL A 193 10.92 -5.88 26.78
C VAL A 193 9.81 -4.93 26.34
N GLY A 194 10.15 -3.66 26.13
CA GLY A 194 9.22 -2.64 25.64
C GLY A 194 8.96 -2.76 24.14
N HIS A 195 7.69 -2.66 23.74
CA HIS A 195 7.23 -2.76 22.37
C HIS A 195 6.33 -1.58 22.00
N TYR A 196 6.41 -1.16 20.74
CA TYR A 196 5.38 -0.36 20.10
C TYR A 196 4.20 -1.25 19.68
N VAL A 197 2.98 -0.75 19.85
CA VAL A 197 1.76 -1.37 19.33
C VAL A 197 1.30 -0.59 18.12
N MET A 198 1.47 -1.19 16.95
CA MET A 198 1.02 -0.66 15.66
C MET A 198 -0.29 -1.35 15.24
N ARG A 199 -1.34 -0.57 14.98
CA ARG A 199 -2.66 -1.09 14.60
C ARG A 199 -2.93 -0.94 13.11
N THR A 200 -3.59 -1.95 12.54
CA THR A 200 -4.14 -1.96 11.18
C THR A 200 -5.45 -2.75 11.13
N GLY A 201 -6.58 -2.06 10.96
CA GLY A 201 -7.89 -2.70 11.09
C GLY A 201 -8.06 -3.38 12.46
N THR A 202 -8.34 -4.69 12.46
CA THR A 202 -8.49 -5.51 13.68
C THR A 202 -7.17 -6.14 14.17
N ARG A 203 -6.05 -5.82 13.52
CA ARG A 203 -4.73 -6.38 13.84
C ARG A 203 -3.86 -5.39 14.61
N ASP A 204 -3.22 -5.88 15.65
CA ASP A 204 -2.11 -5.23 16.34
C ASP A 204 -0.80 -5.95 15.99
N ILE A 205 0.25 -5.17 15.71
CA ILE A 205 1.59 -5.64 15.35
C ILE A 205 2.56 -5.06 16.38
N LEU A 206 3.35 -5.93 17.00
CA LEU A 206 4.29 -5.55 18.05
C LEU A 206 5.71 -5.49 17.50
N TYR A 207 6.35 -4.33 17.66
CA TYR A 207 7.75 -4.10 17.31
C TYR A 207 8.55 -3.73 18.57
N THR A 208 9.73 -4.33 18.77
CA THR A 208 10.61 -3.96 19.90
C THR A 208 11.01 -2.48 19.80
N LYS A 209 11.07 -1.76 20.92
CA LYS A 209 11.45 -0.32 20.90
C LYS A 209 12.92 -0.10 20.59
N GLU A 210 13.79 -1.02 21.00
CA GLU A 210 15.24 -0.87 20.85
C GLU A 210 15.74 -1.21 19.44
N GLU A 211 15.09 -2.15 18.75
CA GLU A 211 15.55 -2.65 17.46
C GLU A 211 14.52 -2.51 16.33
N LEU A 212 13.28 -2.13 16.62
CA LEU A 212 12.14 -2.26 15.68
C LEU A 212 12.04 -3.67 15.09
N ALA A 213 12.38 -4.69 15.89
CA ALA A 213 12.25 -6.09 15.50
C ALA A 213 10.80 -6.54 15.67
N TRP A 214 10.26 -7.24 14.67
CA TRP A 214 8.88 -7.75 14.69
C TRP A 214 8.76 -8.92 15.67
N LEU A 215 7.90 -8.79 16.68
CA LEU A 215 7.65 -9.87 17.64
C LEU A 215 6.44 -10.72 17.24
N MET A 216 5.28 -10.08 17.03
CA MET A 216 4.04 -10.80 16.79
C MET A 216 2.96 -9.94 16.14
N ASP A 217 2.01 -10.63 15.53
CA ASP A 217 0.72 -10.11 15.09
C ASP A 217 -0.39 -10.70 15.97
N ARG A 218 -1.29 -9.84 16.43
CA ARG A 218 -2.53 -10.22 17.13
C ARG A 218 -3.73 -9.78 16.31
N VAL A 219 -4.69 -10.67 16.08
CA VAL A 219 -5.99 -10.35 15.47
C VAL A 219 -7.05 -10.55 16.53
N GLU A 220 -7.83 -9.51 16.80
CA GLU A 220 -8.86 -9.55 17.86
C GLU A 220 -8.28 -10.03 19.21
N ALA A 221 -7.08 -9.53 19.55
CA ALA A 221 -6.28 -9.88 20.73
C ALA A 221 -5.72 -11.32 20.79
N ALA A 222 -6.06 -12.21 19.85
CA ALA A 222 -5.46 -13.53 19.74
C ALA A 222 -4.15 -13.48 18.93
N VAL A 223 -3.10 -14.15 19.39
CA VAL A 223 -1.85 -14.26 18.63
C VAL A 223 -2.09 -15.09 17.37
N GLU A 224 -1.93 -14.44 16.22
CA GLU A 224 -2.04 -15.10 14.91
C GLU A 224 -0.68 -15.58 14.42
N SER A 225 0.34 -14.74 14.53
CA SER A 225 1.71 -15.12 14.21
C SER A 225 2.73 -14.48 15.13
N GLN A 226 3.86 -15.14 15.35
CA GLN A 226 4.93 -14.66 16.21
C GLN A 226 6.31 -15.15 15.79
N ALA A 227 7.35 -14.44 16.23
CA ALA A 227 8.75 -14.82 16.12
C ALA A 227 9.39 -15.02 17.50
N SER A 228 10.29 -15.99 17.61
CA SER A 228 11.13 -16.20 18.79
C SER A 228 12.58 -16.52 18.38
N PRO A 229 13.57 -15.66 18.65
CA PRO A 229 13.43 -14.27 19.11
C PRO A 229 12.72 -13.39 18.07
N ALA A 230 12.43 -12.13 18.41
CA ALA A 230 11.82 -11.17 17.48
C ALA A 230 12.64 -11.07 16.17
N TYR A 231 11.94 -11.00 15.03
CA TYR A 231 12.56 -10.94 13.71
C TYR A 231 13.16 -9.57 13.46
N ARG A 232 14.48 -9.53 13.32
CA ARG A 232 15.26 -8.30 13.12
C ARG A 232 15.45 -7.99 11.64
N VAL A 233 14.53 -7.19 11.12
CA VAL A 233 14.58 -6.64 9.76
C VAL A 233 15.63 -5.54 9.60
N PHE A 234 15.98 -4.83 10.67
CA PHE A 234 17.01 -3.78 10.66
C PHE A 234 18.03 -4.02 11.77
N ALA A 235 19.33 -3.87 11.48
CA ALA A 235 20.36 -3.79 12.49
C ALA A 235 20.85 -2.36 12.63
N TRP A 236 20.40 -1.66 13.67
CA TRP A 236 20.76 -0.26 13.92
C TRP A 236 22.21 -0.11 14.41
N PRO A 237 22.87 1.03 14.13
CA PRO A 237 22.47 2.02 13.15
C PRO A 237 22.50 1.46 11.71
N LEU A 238 21.65 1.97 10.83
CA LEU A 238 21.64 1.60 9.41
C LEU A 238 22.74 2.35 8.66
N GLU A 239 23.59 1.57 7.97
CA GLU A 239 24.77 2.06 7.25
C GLU A 239 24.93 1.24 5.97
N THR A 240 25.31 1.89 4.86
CA THR A 240 25.50 1.19 3.57
C THR A 240 26.59 0.13 3.69
N GLY A 241 26.31 -1.07 3.19
CA GLY A 241 27.22 -2.22 3.26
C GLY A 241 27.11 -3.03 4.54
N LYS A 242 26.31 -2.60 5.54
CA LYS A 242 26.10 -3.38 6.76
C LYS A 242 25.33 -4.66 6.44
N GLU A 243 25.81 -5.78 6.99
CA GLU A 243 25.23 -7.11 6.82
C GLU A 243 24.95 -7.74 8.18
N TRP A 244 23.87 -8.50 8.30
CA TRP A 244 23.55 -9.28 9.50
C TRP A 244 22.71 -10.50 9.16
N GLU A 245 22.72 -11.46 10.08
CA GLU A 245 21.79 -12.58 10.07
C GLU A 245 20.66 -12.34 11.08
N SER A 246 19.46 -12.80 10.74
CA SER A 246 18.35 -12.95 11.69
C SER A 246 17.83 -14.37 11.64
N THR A 247 17.96 -15.06 12.77
CA THR A 247 17.51 -16.44 12.96
C THR A 247 16.40 -16.45 14.01
N TYR A 248 15.24 -16.97 13.64
CA TYR A 248 14.04 -16.97 14.49
C TYR A 248 13.11 -18.14 14.17
N ARG A 249 12.41 -18.62 15.19
CA ARG A 249 11.31 -19.57 15.03
C ARG A 249 10.03 -18.78 14.78
N TRP A 250 9.44 -18.97 13.61
CA TRP A 250 8.16 -18.38 13.21
C TRP A 250 7.03 -19.36 13.48
N GLU A 251 5.99 -18.89 14.15
CA GLU A 251 4.77 -19.64 14.39
C GLU A 251 3.58 -18.86 13.81
N ASN A 252 2.69 -19.55 13.11
CA ASN A 252 1.45 -19.01 12.57
C ASN A 252 0.30 -19.96 12.92
N SER A 253 -0.57 -19.52 13.83
CA SER A 253 -1.69 -20.31 14.34
C SER A 253 -2.81 -20.47 13.30
N ALA A 254 -3.04 -19.45 12.47
CA ALA A 254 -4.03 -19.49 11.39
C ALA A 254 -3.67 -20.54 10.32
N GLU A 255 -2.38 -20.69 10.02
CA GLU A 255 -1.85 -21.70 9.08
C GLU A 255 -1.47 -23.03 9.75
N ARG A 256 -1.55 -23.12 11.09
CA ARG A 256 -1.02 -24.23 11.91
C ARG A 256 0.41 -24.61 11.52
N ARG A 257 1.25 -23.60 11.33
CA ARG A 257 2.59 -23.74 10.78
C ARG A 257 3.63 -23.20 11.75
N THR A 258 4.71 -23.96 11.90
CA THR A 258 5.88 -23.57 12.67
C THR A 258 7.12 -23.84 11.85
N GLU A 259 8.02 -22.86 11.75
CA GLU A 259 9.22 -22.95 10.93
C GLU A 259 10.38 -22.22 11.59
N ASP A 260 11.56 -22.81 11.55
CA ASP A 260 12.80 -22.08 11.80
C ASP A 260 13.21 -21.33 10.54
N ARG A 261 13.45 -20.03 10.67
CA ARG A 261 13.81 -19.14 9.57
C ARG A 261 15.15 -18.49 9.85
N VAL A 262 16.00 -18.55 8.82
CA VAL A 262 17.23 -17.76 8.74
C VAL A 262 17.07 -16.76 7.59
N ARG A 263 17.48 -15.53 7.83
CA ARG A 263 17.55 -14.47 6.82
C ARG A 263 18.91 -13.82 6.86
N HIS A 264 19.55 -13.70 5.70
CA HIS A 264 20.75 -12.89 5.52
C HIS A 264 20.32 -11.53 4.96
N LEU A 265 20.58 -10.47 5.71
CA LEU A 265 20.15 -9.12 5.38
C LEU A 265 21.35 -8.23 5.10
N LYS A 266 21.15 -7.26 4.21
CA LYS A 266 22.17 -6.29 3.81
C LYS A 266 21.56 -4.94 3.51
N VAL A 267 22.18 -3.86 3.98
CA VAL A 267 21.92 -2.51 3.46
C VAL A 267 22.73 -2.35 2.17
N GLU A 268 22.05 -2.40 1.03
CA GLU A 268 22.71 -2.31 -0.28
C GLU A 268 23.17 -0.89 -0.58
N ALA A 269 22.31 0.10 -0.32
CA ALA A 269 22.57 1.49 -0.65
C ALA A 269 21.67 2.47 0.13
N LEU A 270 22.11 3.72 0.19
CA LEU A 270 21.25 4.89 0.41
C LEU A 270 20.91 5.52 -0.95
N GLU A 271 19.62 5.50 -1.31
CA GLU A 271 19.14 5.94 -2.62
C GLU A 271 17.88 6.80 -2.54
N SER A 272 17.56 7.47 -3.65
CA SER A 272 16.37 8.29 -3.79
C SER A 272 15.23 7.41 -4.33
N VAL A 273 14.12 7.35 -3.60
CA VAL A 273 12.96 6.51 -3.91
C VAL A 273 11.73 7.37 -4.07
N THR A 274 11.11 7.31 -5.26
CA THR A 274 9.83 7.98 -5.53
C THR A 274 8.68 7.00 -5.34
N VAL A 275 7.73 7.38 -4.49
CA VAL A 275 6.45 6.70 -4.23
C VAL A 275 5.32 7.75 -4.29
N PRO A 276 4.03 7.37 -4.25
CA PRO A 276 2.95 8.37 -4.31
C PRO A 276 3.01 9.46 -3.22
N ALA A 277 3.55 9.15 -2.04
CA ALA A 277 3.73 10.12 -0.95
C ALA A 277 4.83 11.18 -1.22
N GLY A 278 5.67 10.99 -2.23
CA GLY A 278 6.80 11.88 -2.52
C GLY A 278 8.08 11.14 -2.89
N THR A 279 9.19 11.88 -2.90
CA THR A 279 10.52 11.33 -3.14
C THR A 279 11.34 11.45 -1.87
N PHE A 280 11.91 10.33 -1.42
CA PHE A 280 12.60 10.22 -0.14
C PHE A 280 14.00 9.64 -0.32
N GLN A 281 14.94 10.07 0.54
CA GLN A 281 16.15 9.29 0.76
C GLN A 281 15.83 8.08 1.63
N ALA A 282 16.18 6.88 1.16
CA ALA A 282 15.89 5.63 1.84
C ALA A 282 17.05 4.63 1.74
N PHE A 283 17.26 3.89 2.83
CA PHE A 283 18.16 2.74 2.86
C PHE A 283 17.45 1.54 2.23
N HIS A 284 18.01 1.02 1.15
CA HIS A 284 17.58 -0.22 0.52
C HIS A 284 18.18 -1.40 1.27
N VAL A 285 17.33 -2.18 1.91
CA VAL A 285 17.68 -3.40 2.66
C VAL A 285 17.14 -4.61 1.92
N THR A 286 17.99 -5.57 1.60
CA THR A 286 17.60 -6.84 1.00
C THR A 286 17.65 -7.96 2.04
N ALA A 287 16.77 -8.95 1.93
CA ALA A 287 16.78 -10.14 2.77
C ALA A 287 16.72 -11.41 1.91
N ARG A 288 17.69 -12.31 2.09
CA ARG A 288 17.80 -13.58 1.38
C ARG A 288 17.64 -14.76 2.33
N ASP A 289 17.09 -15.86 1.83
CA ASP A 289 17.13 -17.14 2.54
C ASP A 289 18.53 -17.81 2.41
N PRO A 290 18.83 -18.90 3.15
CA PRO A 290 20.13 -19.58 3.07
C PRO A 290 20.49 -20.14 1.70
N THR A 291 19.53 -20.25 0.78
CA THR A 291 19.78 -20.67 -0.61
C THR A 291 20.20 -19.50 -1.50
N GLY A 292 20.27 -18.28 -0.96
CA GLY A 292 20.58 -17.04 -1.68
C GLY A 292 19.38 -16.39 -2.37
N ARG A 293 18.19 -17.01 -2.28
CA ARG A 293 16.97 -16.49 -2.91
C ARG A 293 16.49 -15.26 -2.16
N LEU A 294 16.20 -14.19 -2.92
CA LEU A 294 15.63 -12.95 -2.38
C LEU A 294 14.22 -13.21 -1.86
N THR A 295 13.94 -12.77 -0.63
CA THR A 295 12.67 -12.97 0.06
C THR A 295 11.97 -11.65 0.36
N HIS A 296 12.74 -10.61 0.74
CA HIS A 296 12.23 -9.27 1.00
C HIS A 296 13.19 -8.21 0.47
N GLU A 297 12.63 -7.06 0.11
CA GLU A 297 13.34 -5.81 -0.07
C GLU A 297 12.56 -4.70 0.63
N GLU A 298 13.26 -3.81 1.30
CA GLU A 298 12.66 -2.72 2.04
C GLU A 298 13.44 -1.43 1.83
N TRP A 299 12.72 -0.33 1.67
CA TRP A 299 13.31 1.01 1.56
C TRP A 299 12.91 1.81 2.79
N TYR A 300 13.78 1.82 3.80
CA TYR A 300 13.56 2.56 5.03
C TYR A 300 13.95 4.03 4.86
N SER A 301 13.02 4.96 5.09
CA SER A 301 13.33 6.38 5.12
C SER A 301 13.42 6.92 6.55
N PRO A 302 14.57 7.52 6.94
CA PRO A 302 14.71 8.20 8.22
C PRO A 302 13.71 9.34 8.42
N GLU A 303 13.37 10.07 7.36
CA GLU A 303 12.42 11.18 7.37
C GLU A 303 11.02 10.73 7.77
N VAL A 304 10.59 9.58 7.24
CA VAL A 304 9.27 9.00 7.49
C VAL A 304 9.29 8.11 8.75
N LYS A 305 10.47 7.89 9.35
CA LYS A 305 10.71 6.95 10.46
C LYS A 305 10.26 5.52 10.16
N TRP A 306 10.09 5.18 8.89
CA TRP A 306 9.61 3.86 8.47
C TRP A 306 9.85 3.57 6.99
N ILE A 307 9.39 2.40 6.57
CA ILE A 307 9.50 1.86 5.22
C ILE A 307 8.59 2.65 4.28
N VAL A 308 9.15 3.24 3.22
CA VAL A 308 8.41 3.94 2.16
C VAL A 308 8.02 3.02 1.02
N LYS A 309 8.77 1.92 0.83
CA LYS A 309 8.50 0.89 -0.17
C LYS A 309 8.95 -0.48 0.34
N GLU A 310 8.22 -1.53 0.00
CA GLU A 310 8.60 -2.92 0.26
C GLU A 310 8.26 -3.81 -0.94
N LYS A 311 9.07 -4.85 -1.15
CA LYS A 311 8.73 -6.00 -1.98
C LYS A 311 8.89 -7.28 -1.18
N THR A 312 7.87 -8.14 -1.22
CA THR A 312 7.95 -9.51 -0.70
C THR A 312 7.84 -10.51 -1.84
N TYR A 313 8.76 -11.47 -1.88
CA TYR A 313 8.88 -12.48 -2.94
C TYR A 313 8.22 -13.79 -2.51
N PHE A 314 7.03 -14.05 -3.04
CA PHE A 314 6.32 -15.30 -2.83
C PHE A 314 6.47 -16.24 -4.03
N SER A 315 6.13 -17.53 -3.83
CA SER A 315 6.09 -18.51 -4.93
C SER A 315 5.06 -18.16 -6.02
N TYR A 316 4.06 -17.35 -5.68
CA TYR A 316 3.02 -16.88 -6.61
C TYR A 316 3.33 -15.50 -7.21
N GLY A 317 4.52 -14.96 -6.99
CA GLY A 317 4.97 -13.67 -7.50
C GLY A 317 5.27 -12.65 -6.41
N ILE A 318 5.44 -11.40 -6.83
CA ILE A 318 5.90 -10.31 -5.96
C ILE A 318 4.69 -9.58 -5.38
N ARG A 319 4.75 -9.27 -4.09
CA ARG A 319 3.86 -8.29 -3.45
C ARG A 319 4.63 -7.00 -3.23
N ASP A 320 4.25 -5.94 -3.92
CA ASP A 320 4.75 -4.59 -3.73
C ASP A 320 3.89 -3.85 -2.71
N ARG A 321 4.52 -2.97 -1.92
CA ARG A 321 3.88 -2.02 -1.03
C ARG A 321 4.57 -0.66 -1.17
N GLU A 322 3.79 0.40 -1.27
CA GLU A 322 4.29 1.77 -1.42
C GLU A 322 3.51 2.73 -0.53
N LEU A 323 4.22 3.70 0.04
CA LEU A 323 3.63 4.74 0.88
C LEU A 323 2.78 5.69 0.03
N LEU A 324 1.54 5.88 0.47
CA LEU A 324 0.61 6.86 -0.09
C LEU A 324 0.70 8.19 0.65
N GLU A 325 0.65 8.14 1.98
CA GLU A 325 0.62 9.31 2.86
C GLU A 325 1.19 8.92 4.22
N TYR A 326 1.65 9.91 5.00
CA TYR A 326 2.11 9.70 6.37
C TYR A 326 1.82 10.93 7.25
N ARG A 327 1.71 10.70 8.55
CA ARG A 327 1.59 11.74 9.57
C ARG A 327 2.47 11.36 10.75
N LEU A 328 3.42 12.22 11.09
CA LEU A 328 4.26 12.03 12.28
C LEU A 328 3.86 13.04 13.35
N THR A 329 3.62 12.53 14.56
CA THR A 329 3.42 13.36 15.75
C THR A 329 4.79 13.93 16.17
N PRO A 330 4.89 15.25 16.41
CA PRO A 330 6.11 15.86 16.92
C PRO A 330 6.50 15.21 18.26
N THR A 331 7.77 14.84 18.40
CA THR A 331 8.29 14.40 19.69
C THR A 331 8.24 15.58 20.65
N VAL A 332 7.37 15.52 21.65
CA VAL A 332 7.36 16.51 22.74
C VAL A 332 8.60 16.25 23.59
N SER A 333 9.65 17.05 23.40
CA SER A 333 10.76 17.07 24.35
C SER A 333 10.22 17.43 25.74
N PRO A 334 10.56 16.69 26.80
CA PRO A 334 10.19 17.11 28.15
C PRO A 334 10.81 18.48 28.39
N SER A 335 9.96 19.48 28.66
CA SER A 335 10.39 20.81 29.06
C SER A 335 11.36 20.66 30.24
N PRO A 336 12.54 21.32 30.24
CA PRO A 336 13.44 21.25 31.38
C PRO A 336 12.66 21.66 32.64
N ALA A 337 12.67 20.79 33.64
CA ALA A 337 12.06 21.07 34.93
C ALA A 337 12.55 22.46 35.40
N PRO A 338 11.65 23.34 35.90
CA PRO A 338 12.08 24.62 36.42
C PRO A 338 13.11 24.36 37.52
N GLY A 339 14.35 24.73 37.23
CA GLY A 339 15.48 24.53 38.13
C GLY A 339 15.11 25.08 39.50
N SER A 340 15.23 24.22 40.51
CA SER A 340 15.12 24.60 41.91
C SER A 340 16.21 25.62 42.22
N ARG A 341 15.85 26.90 42.18
CA ARG A 341 16.57 27.90 42.97
C ARG A 341 16.14 27.68 44.42
N ARG A 342 17.01 27.08 45.22
CA ARG A 342 17.44 27.57 46.53
C ARG A 342 18.55 26.72 47.10
#